data_AF-A0A0E3WGP3-F1
#
_entry.id   AF-A0A0E3WGP3-F1
#
_cell.length_a   1.000
_cell.length_b   1.000
_cell.length_c   1.000
_cell.angle_alpha   90.00
_cell.angle_beta   90.00
_cell.angle_gamma   90.00
#
_symmetry.space_group_name_H-M   'P 1'
#
loop_
_entity.id
_entity.type
_entity.pdbx_description
1 polymer ?
#
loop_
_entity_poly.entity_id
_entity_poly.type
_entity_poly.pdbx_seq_one_letter_code
_entity_poly.pdbx_strand_id
1 'polypeptide(L)'
;MELLFYVLQIAFHLLIAGGLWLLVKPFIERHLRQLGQKIDQRMSLRISLFGQKVSNKQRRWLYRHLDDLLYFAQRKYEPGISVMRFSIRTLLVFITVFLSGLLTLRELPGHLSFSNPFLEGINFDNQLPVQGSWRFPLFVAVIAASIPYLRTRYLFAQRKVHGSYDLLDVIKIATKFTHLSVDSILSKTADFLTEESVLKTPLRLLGAAFANYSNERELTLEAERFAGAIGTTFAVEFVSDLLYFEKEGTRYLKNTLMMLSRSMEQQRETILTVKAGSRDAISLGLYGNLVVLVSSVGTFIYMLKPDVYFKLQFQTTVGLTFLMIIISGLFISFMISTILARPKLDYH
;
A
#
# COMPACT_ATOMS: atom_id res chain seq x y z
N MET A 1 -28.04 -28.17 -2.29
CA MET A 1 -28.23 -27.82 -3.71
C MET A 1 -28.34 -26.31 -3.90
N GLU A 2 -29.20 -25.62 -3.16
CA GLU A 2 -29.38 -24.15 -3.25
C GLU A 2 -28.09 -23.34 -2.98
N LEU A 3 -27.33 -23.69 -1.93
CA LEU A 3 -26.06 -23.01 -1.60
C LEU A 3 -25.03 -23.11 -2.75
N LEU A 4 -25.00 -24.24 -3.44
CA LEU A 4 -24.13 -24.48 -4.60
C LEU A 4 -24.55 -23.61 -5.79
N PHE A 5 -25.85 -23.43 -5.99
CA PHE A 5 -26.42 -22.55 -7.01
C PHE A 5 -26.09 -21.07 -6.73
N TYR A 6 -26.20 -20.63 -5.46
CA TYR A 6 -25.81 -19.28 -5.04
C TYR A 6 -24.31 -19.01 -5.25
N VAL A 7 -23.44 -19.97 -4.89
CA VAL A 7 -22.00 -19.84 -5.11
C VAL A 7 -21.67 -19.75 -6.61
N LEU A 8 -22.33 -20.56 -7.44
CA LEU A 8 -22.14 -20.56 -8.88
C LEU A 8 -22.63 -19.25 -9.52
N GLN A 9 -23.76 -18.73 -9.05
CA GLN A 9 -24.30 -17.43 -9.46
C GLN A 9 -23.34 -16.29 -9.11
N ILE A 10 -22.79 -16.26 -7.89
CA ILE A 10 -21.78 -15.27 -7.48
C ILE A 10 -20.53 -15.37 -8.36
N ALA A 11 -20.05 -16.59 -8.64
CA ALA A 11 -18.89 -16.81 -9.50
C ALA A 11 -19.13 -16.26 -10.92
N PHE A 12 -20.31 -16.49 -11.50
CA PHE A 12 -20.68 -15.92 -12.79
C PHE A 12 -20.76 -14.39 -12.77
N HIS A 13 -21.32 -13.80 -11.72
CA HIS A 13 -21.37 -12.34 -11.57
C HIS A 13 -19.96 -11.72 -11.47
N LEU A 14 -19.05 -12.37 -10.74
CA LEU A 14 -17.65 -11.97 -10.67
C LEU A 14 -16.93 -12.07 -12.01
N LEU A 15 -17.22 -13.14 -12.79
CA LEU A 15 -16.65 -13.34 -14.11
C LEU A 15 -17.14 -12.26 -15.10
N ILE A 16 -18.44 -11.98 -15.11
CA ILE A 16 -19.04 -10.94 -15.96
C ILE A 16 -18.51 -9.56 -15.57
N ALA A 17 -18.48 -9.23 -14.28
CA ALA A 17 -17.93 -7.97 -13.79
C ALA A 17 -16.43 -7.83 -14.13
N GLY A 18 -15.66 -8.92 -14.01
CA GLY A 18 -14.25 -8.97 -14.40
C GLY A 18 -14.05 -8.77 -15.91
N GLY A 19 -14.90 -9.38 -16.74
CA GLY A 19 -14.90 -9.21 -18.20
C GLY A 19 -15.23 -7.78 -18.63
N LEU A 20 -16.30 -7.20 -18.07
CA LEU A 20 -16.67 -5.80 -18.28
C LEU A 20 -15.54 -4.84 -17.86
N TRP A 21 -14.89 -5.11 -16.73
CA TRP A 21 -13.75 -4.33 -16.27
C TRP A 21 -12.59 -4.35 -17.28
N LEU A 22 -12.26 -5.52 -17.86
CA LEU A 22 -11.20 -5.63 -18.87
C LEU A 22 -11.51 -4.83 -20.14
N LEU A 23 -12.78 -4.77 -20.55
CA LEU A 23 -13.22 -3.98 -21.70
C LEU A 23 -13.19 -2.47 -21.43
N VAL A 24 -13.59 -2.04 -20.23
CA VAL A 24 -13.66 -0.62 -19.85
C VAL A 24 -12.27 -0.06 -19.50
N LYS A 25 -11.39 -0.88 -18.94
CA LYS A 25 -10.02 -0.50 -18.52
C LYS A 25 -9.23 0.30 -19.57
N PRO A 26 -9.10 -0.12 -20.86
CA PRO A 26 -8.31 0.62 -21.85
C PRO A 26 -8.86 2.03 -22.14
N PHE A 27 -10.18 2.21 -22.09
CA PHE A 27 -10.81 3.52 -22.31
C PHE A 27 -10.56 4.47 -21.14
N ILE A 28 -10.65 3.95 -19.92
CA ILE A 28 -10.34 4.70 -18.70
C ILE A 28 -8.84 5.05 -18.67
N GLU A 29 -7.94 4.11 -19.01
CA GLU A 29 -6.49 4.36 -18.96
C GLU A 29 -6.03 5.52 -19.85
N ARG A 30 -6.60 5.67 -21.04
CA ARG A 30 -6.30 6.80 -21.93
C ARG A 30 -6.70 8.14 -21.31
N HIS A 31 -7.91 8.23 -20.76
CA HIS A 31 -8.39 9.45 -20.10
C HIS A 31 -7.61 9.77 -18.82
N LEU A 32 -7.22 8.74 -18.05
CA LEU A 32 -6.41 8.90 -16.84
C LEU A 32 -5.01 9.45 -17.16
N ARG A 33 -4.38 9.01 -18.25
CA ARG A 33 -3.09 9.56 -18.66
C ARG A 33 -3.20 11.05 -19.00
N GLN A 34 -4.20 11.43 -19.78
CA GLN A 34 -4.42 12.84 -20.16
C GLN A 34 -4.74 13.73 -18.97
N LEU A 35 -5.61 13.27 -18.05
CA LEU A 35 -5.94 14.01 -16.84
C LEU A 35 -4.77 14.09 -15.87
N GLY A 36 -4.03 12.99 -15.67
CA GLY A 36 -2.86 12.94 -14.81
C GLY A 36 -1.78 13.92 -15.27
N GLN A 37 -1.45 13.93 -16.57
CA GLN A 37 -0.49 14.89 -17.14
C GLN A 37 -0.93 16.35 -16.95
N LYS A 38 -2.22 16.65 -17.19
CA LYS A 38 -2.76 18.01 -16.99
C LYS A 38 -2.71 18.45 -15.53
N ILE A 39 -2.99 17.55 -14.59
CA ILE A 39 -2.94 17.85 -13.16
C ILE A 39 -1.50 18.06 -12.70
N ASP A 40 -0.58 17.20 -13.16
CA ASP A 40 0.83 17.26 -12.80
C ASP A 40 1.47 18.57 -13.32
N GLN A 41 1.24 18.93 -14.58
CA GLN A 41 1.66 20.22 -15.14
C GLN A 41 1.06 21.41 -14.37
N ARG A 42 -0.22 21.35 -14.00
CA ARG A 42 -0.85 22.42 -13.19
C ARG A 42 -0.27 22.48 -11.79
N MET A 43 0.13 21.35 -11.21
CA MET A 43 0.77 21.31 -9.89
C MET A 43 2.20 21.83 -9.96
N SER A 44 3.00 21.41 -10.94
CA SER A 44 4.38 21.88 -11.12
C SER A 44 4.42 23.38 -11.40
N LEU A 45 3.54 23.89 -12.28
CA LEU A 45 3.39 25.33 -12.53
C LEU A 45 2.92 26.10 -11.29
N ARG A 46 2.03 25.53 -10.47
CA ARG A 46 1.63 26.15 -9.19
C ARG A 46 2.70 26.05 -8.10
N ILE A 47 3.68 25.17 -8.24
CA ILE A 47 4.82 25.07 -7.33
C ILE A 47 5.89 26.08 -7.75
N SER A 48 6.14 26.25 -9.05
CA SER A 48 7.09 27.22 -9.58
C SER A 48 6.60 28.67 -9.46
N LEU A 49 5.32 28.94 -9.75
CA LEU A 49 4.76 30.30 -9.70
C LEU A 49 4.37 30.77 -8.29
N PHE A 50 4.09 29.84 -7.38
CA PHE A 50 3.65 30.13 -6.02
C PHE A 50 4.56 29.44 -5.02
N GLY A 51 5.77 29.98 -4.88
CA GLY A 51 6.61 29.75 -3.70
C GLY A 51 5.79 30.05 -2.44
N GLN A 52 5.37 28.99 -1.75
CA GLN A 52 4.77 29.01 -0.40
C GLN A 52 3.63 30.05 -0.15
N LYS A 53 2.39 29.77 -0.60
CA LYS A 53 1.20 30.25 0.14
C LYS A 53 0.50 29.10 0.88
N VAL A 54 0.33 29.30 2.18
CA VAL A 54 0.15 28.32 3.27
C VAL A 54 -1.23 27.65 3.30
N SER A 55 -2.20 28.08 2.48
CA SER A 55 -3.58 27.58 2.52
C SER A 55 -3.78 26.18 1.90
N ASN A 56 -2.92 25.74 0.97
CA ASN A 56 -3.12 24.48 0.23
C ASN A 56 -2.31 23.28 0.77
N LYS A 57 -1.80 23.39 2.01
CA LYS A 57 -0.79 22.47 2.58
C LYS A 57 -1.33 21.04 2.82
N GLN A 58 -2.59 20.90 3.25
CA GLN A 58 -3.17 19.62 3.66
C GLN A 58 -3.53 18.70 2.48
N ARG A 59 -4.18 19.25 1.43
CA ARG A 59 -4.49 18.49 0.20
C ARG A 59 -3.23 18.12 -0.57
N ARG A 60 -2.20 18.96 -0.51
CA ARG A 60 -0.86 18.66 -1.03
C ARG A 60 -0.16 17.57 -0.21
N TRP A 61 -0.37 17.50 1.11
CA TRP A 61 0.28 16.50 1.96
C TRP A 61 -0.19 15.08 1.65
N LEU A 62 -1.51 14.84 1.56
CA LEU A 62 -2.04 13.51 1.21
C LEU A 62 -1.59 13.07 -0.19
N TYR A 63 -1.62 13.99 -1.16
CA TYR A 63 -1.15 13.71 -2.51
C TYR A 63 0.35 13.35 -2.52
N ARG A 64 1.19 14.19 -1.88
CA ARG A 64 2.64 13.94 -1.78
C ARG A 64 2.94 12.62 -1.09
N HIS A 65 2.27 12.34 0.03
CA HIS A 65 2.44 11.07 0.74
C HIS A 65 2.11 9.87 -0.13
N LEU A 66 1.00 9.92 -0.89
CA LEU A 66 0.66 8.86 -1.84
C LEU A 66 1.67 8.77 -2.99
N ASP A 67 2.14 9.92 -3.49
CA ASP A 67 3.12 10.00 -4.57
C ASP A 67 4.47 9.39 -4.15
N ASP A 68 4.98 9.73 -2.98
CA ASP A 68 6.21 9.17 -2.39
C ASP A 68 6.07 7.67 -2.12
N LEU A 69 4.91 7.24 -1.66
CA LEU A 69 4.62 5.83 -1.43
C LEU A 69 4.59 5.06 -2.76
N LEU A 70 3.98 5.63 -3.79
CA LEU A 70 3.87 5.00 -5.12
C LEU A 70 5.18 5.03 -5.91
N TYR A 71 5.99 6.08 -5.73
CA TYR A 71 7.32 6.24 -6.32
C TYR A 71 8.17 4.97 -6.14
N PHE A 72 8.15 4.42 -4.92
CA PHE A 72 8.91 3.22 -4.59
C PHE A 72 8.10 1.93 -4.74
N ALA A 73 6.78 1.99 -4.48
CA ALA A 73 5.92 0.80 -4.50
C ALA A 73 5.59 0.29 -5.92
N GLN A 74 5.61 1.13 -6.95
CA GLN A 74 5.25 0.76 -8.33
C GLN A 74 6.49 0.66 -9.22
N ARG A 75 6.63 -0.43 -9.99
CA ARG A 75 7.73 -0.59 -10.98
C ARG A 75 7.59 0.41 -12.15
N LYS A 76 6.35 0.62 -12.60
CA LYS A 76 5.98 1.55 -13.69
C LYS A 76 5.37 2.82 -13.10
N TYR A 77 6.13 3.46 -12.22
CA TYR A 77 5.71 4.71 -11.62
C TYR A 77 5.73 5.82 -12.69
N GLU A 78 4.61 6.53 -12.79
CA GLU A 78 4.46 7.71 -13.66
C GLU A 78 3.99 8.87 -12.77
N PRO A 79 4.75 9.98 -12.68
CA PRO A 79 4.38 11.13 -11.85
C PRO A 79 2.94 11.59 -12.12
N GLY A 80 2.16 11.75 -11.04
CA GLY A 80 0.76 12.16 -11.05
C GLY A 80 -0.26 11.17 -11.62
N ILE A 81 0.08 10.41 -12.65
CA ILE A 81 -0.80 9.38 -13.21
C ILE A 81 -0.95 8.21 -12.23
N SER A 82 0.13 7.80 -11.56
CA SER A 82 0.10 6.72 -10.57
C SER A 82 -0.81 7.03 -9.38
N VAL A 83 -0.76 8.25 -8.84
CA VAL A 83 -1.62 8.70 -7.73
C VAL A 83 -3.09 8.74 -8.16
N MET A 84 -3.36 9.22 -9.37
CA MET A 84 -4.72 9.28 -9.90
C MET A 84 -5.32 7.87 -10.12
N ARG A 85 -4.54 6.97 -10.74
CA ARG A 85 -4.92 5.55 -10.90
C ARG A 85 -5.22 4.91 -9.54
N PHE A 86 -4.38 5.17 -8.54
CA PHE A 86 -4.57 4.65 -7.19
C PHE A 86 -5.88 5.17 -6.57
N SER A 87 -6.10 6.49 -6.61
CA SER A 87 -7.26 7.15 -5.99
C SER A 87 -8.58 6.68 -6.58
N ILE A 88 -8.63 6.53 -7.91
CA ILE A 88 -9.83 6.07 -8.62
C ILE A 88 -10.10 4.58 -8.34
N ARG A 89 -9.07 3.74 -8.30
CA ARG A 89 -9.24 2.33 -7.91
C ARG A 89 -9.80 2.22 -6.48
N THR A 90 -9.28 3.00 -5.54
CA THR A 90 -9.77 3.02 -4.16
C THR A 90 -11.22 3.49 -4.08
N LEU A 91 -11.57 4.55 -4.81
CA LEU A 91 -12.94 5.07 -4.86
C LEU A 91 -13.91 4.06 -5.49
N LEU A 92 -13.49 3.38 -6.56
CA LEU A 92 -14.30 2.33 -7.18
C LEU A 92 -14.55 1.17 -6.22
N VAL A 93 -13.52 0.68 -5.52
CA VAL A 93 -13.68 -0.36 -4.49
C VAL A 93 -14.66 0.09 -3.41
N PHE A 94 -14.53 1.33 -2.92
CA PHE A 94 -15.46 1.88 -1.95
C PHE A 94 -16.91 1.84 -2.45
N ILE A 95 -17.17 2.39 -3.65
CA ILE A 95 -18.51 2.46 -4.23
C ILE A 95 -19.09 1.06 -4.46
N THR A 96 -18.31 0.14 -5.03
CA THR A 96 -18.76 -1.22 -5.31
C THR A 96 -19.10 -1.98 -4.03
N VAL A 97 -18.26 -1.91 -3.00
CA VAL A 97 -18.52 -2.59 -1.72
C VAL A 97 -19.70 -1.96 -1.00
N PHE A 98 -19.83 -0.64 -1.02
CA PHE A 98 -20.96 0.06 -0.42
C PHE A 98 -22.29 -0.33 -1.08
N LEU A 99 -22.36 -0.26 -2.41
CA LEU A 99 -23.57 -0.62 -3.17
C LEU A 99 -23.91 -2.11 -3.02
N SER A 100 -22.91 -3.00 -3.12
CA SER A 100 -23.12 -4.43 -2.91
C SER A 100 -23.64 -4.71 -1.51
N GLY A 101 -23.03 -4.14 -0.47
CA GLY A 101 -23.50 -4.34 0.91
C GLY A 101 -24.91 -3.80 1.14
N LEU A 102 -25.27 -2.69 0.50
CA LEU A 102 -26.61 -2.11 0.58
C LEU A 102 -27.66 -2.99 -0.10
N LEU A 103 -27.34 -3.57 -1.27
CA LEU A 103 -28.22 -4.50 -1.98
C LEU A 103 -28.39 -5.82 -1.19
N THR A 104 -27.29 -6.41 -0.73
CA THR A 104 -27.33 -7.67 0.04
C THR A 104 -28.13 -7.55 1.33
N LEU A 105 -28.01 -6.43 2.06
CA LEU A 105 -28.81 -6.19 3.26
C LEU A 105 -30.30 -5.98 2.96
N ARG A 106 -30.65 -5.51 1.77
CA ARG A 106 -32.06 -5.38 1.34
C ARG A 106 -32.68 -6.70 0.91
N GLU A 107 -31.87 -7.62 0.39
CA GLU A 107 -32.30 -8.92 -0.11
C GLU A 107 -32.33 -10.02 0.96
N LEU A 108 -31.76 -9.78 2.15
CA LEU A 108 -31.77 -10.75 3.25
C LEU A 108 -33.22 -11.05 3.68
N PRO A 109 -33.72 -12.30 3.49
CA PRO A 109 -35.11 -12.63 3.75
C PRO A 109 -35.40 -12.51 5.25
N GLY A 110 -36.29 -11.59 5.60
CA GLY A 110 -36.79 -11.40 6.97
C GLY A 110 -37.75 -12.52 7.44
N HIS A 111 -37.81 -13.67 6.76
CA HIS A 111 -38.82 -14.71 6.98
C HIS A 111 -38.15 -16.05 7.20
N LEU A 112 -37.59 -16.26 8.39
CA LEU A 112 -37.32 -17.58 8.91
C LEU A 112 -37.83 -17.62 10.36
N SER A 113 -39.06 -18.12 10.50
CA SER A 113 -39.65 -18.52 11.78
C SER A 113 -39.02 -19.85 12.19
N PHE A 114 -38.26 -19.86 13.28
CA PHE A 114 -37.75 -21.10 13.86
C PHE A 114 -37.99 -21.11 15.36
N SER A 115 -38.54 -22.22 15.84
CA SER A 115 -38.63 -22.61 17.24
C SER A 115 -37.28 -23.19 17.67
N ASN A 116 -36.47 -22.39 18.37
CA ASN A 116 -35.26 -22.88 19.02
C ASN A 116 -35.58 -23.15 20.50
N PRO A 117 -35.34 -24.36 21.03
CA PRO A 117 -35.64 -24.71 22.43
C PRO A 117 -34.83 -23.90 23.46
N PHE A 118 -33.77 -23.19 23.06
CA PHE A 118 -33.03 -22.27 23.93
C PHE A 118 -33.51 -20.80 23.84
N LEU A 119 -34.44 -20.50 22.93
CA LEU A 119 -34.97 -19.15 22.67
C LEU A 119 -36.50 -19.18 22.54
N GLU A 120 -37.17 -20.10 23.25
CA GLU A 120 -38.63 -20.10 23.38
C GLU A 120 -39.07 -18.79 24.06
N GLY A 121 -39.67 -17.89 23.27
CA GLY A 121 -40.33 -16.68 23.78
C GLY A 121 -39.91 -15.34 23.15
N ILE A 122 -38.88 -15.29 22.30
CA ILE A 122 -38.50 -14.03 21.64
C ILE A 122 -39.15 -13.95 20.25
N ASN A 123 -40.40 -13.45 20.22
CA ASN A 123 -41.06 -13.06 18.97
C ASN A 123 -40.48 -11.74 18.48
N PHE A 124 -39.67 -11.79 17.42
CA PHE A 124 -39.21 -10.59 16.71
C PHE A 124 -40.30 -10.11 15.75
N ASP A 125 -41.35 -9.50 16.30
CA ASP A 125 -42.55 -9.09 15.55
C ASP A 125 -42.45 -7.70 14.89
N ASN A 126 -41.28 -7.06 14.93
CA ASN A 126 -41.12 -5.70 14.41
C ASN A 126 -40.50 -5.69 13.00
N GLN A 127 -41.39 -5.64 11.99
CA GLN A 127 -41.11 -5.28 10.59
C GLN A 127 -40.71 -3.80 10.40
N LEU A 128 -39.99 -3.20 11.35
CA LEU A 128 -39.46 -1.85 11.13
C LEU A 128 -38.16 -1.97 10.33
N PRO A 129 -38.06 -1.37 9.12
CA PRO A 129 -36.81 -1.35 8.39
C PRO A 129 -35.74 -0.75 9.31
N VAL A 130 -34.68 -1.51 9.59
CA VAL A 130 -33.62 -1.15 10.54
C VAL A 130 -33.16 0.28 10.23
N GLN A 131 -33.59 1.25 11.05
CA GLN A 131 -33.13 2.63 10.95
C GLN A 131 -31.60 2.61 11.07
N GLY A 132 -30.90 2.96 9.99
CA GLY A 132 -29.43 2.90 9.93
C GLY A 132 -28.83 1.65 9.27
N SER A 133 -29.60 0.88 8.50
CA SER A 133 -29.08 -0.23 7.66
C SER A 133 -27.88 0.17 6.78
N TRP A 134 -27.78 1.43 6.35
CA TRP A 134 -26.65 1.96 5.57
C TRP A 134 -25.32 2.08 6.36
N ARG A 135 -25.36 2.07 7.70
CA ARG A 135 -24.16 2.26 8.54
C ARG A 135 -23.18 1.10 8.42
N PHE A 136 -23.69 -0.13 8.37
CA PHE A 136 -22.85 -1.33 8.25
C PHE A 136 -22.17 -1.43 6.88
N PRO A 137 -22.88 -1.31 5.72
CA PRO A 137 -22.24 -1.25 4.41
C PRO A 137 -21.24 -0.10 4.28
N LEU A 138 -21.53 1.07 4.88
CA LEU A 138 -20.57 2.18 4.91
C LEU A 138 -19.29 1.78 5.66
N PHE A 139 -19.42 1.21 6.86
CA PHE A 139 -18.29 0.74 7.65
C PHE A 139 -17.44 -0.28 6.88
N VAL A 140 -18.07 -1.29 6.29
CA VAL A 140 -17.37 -2.31 5.49
C VAL A 140 -16.71 -1.68 4.26
N ALA A 141 -17.37 -0.73 3.60
CA ALA A 141 -16.80 0.00 2.46
C ALA A 141 -15.58 0.83 2.85
N VAL A 142 -15.57 1.49 4.02
CA VAL A 142 -14.40 2.21 4.53
C VAL A 142 -13.24 1.27 4.77
N ILE A 143 -13.48 0.12 5.41
CA ILE A 143 -12.44 -0.90 5.61
C ILE A 143 -11.93 -1.41 4.27
N ALA A 144 -12.81 -1.76 3.34
CA ALA A 144 -12.41 -2.25 2.03
C ALA A 144 -11.60 -1.20 1.23
N ALA A 145 -11.98 0.08 1.30
CA ALA A 145 -11.27 1.18 0.66
C ALA A 145 -9.90 1.45 1.31
N SER A 146 -9.69 1.06 2.56
CA SER A 146 -8.38 1.15 3.20
C SER A 146 -7.41 0.06 2.70
N ILE A 147 -7.91 -1.11 2.24
CA ILE A 147 -7.08 -2.26 1.83
C ILE A 147 -6.09 -1.89 0.70
N PRO A 148 -6.46 -1.21 -0.40
CA PRO A 148 -5.49 -0.78 -1.42
C PRO A 148 -4.34 0.05 -0.84
N TYR A 149 -4.63 0.97 0.08
CA TYR A 149 -3.61 1.79 0.74
C TYR A 149 -2.69 0.92 1.60
N LEU A 150 -3.26 0.03 2.40
CA LEU A 150 -2.48 -0.88 3.24
C LEU A 150 -1.61 -1.84 2.45
N ARG A 151 -2.15 -2.41 1.36
CA ARG A 151 -1.38 -3.24 0.44
C ARG A 151 -0.22 -2.46 -0.15
N THR A 152 -0.44 -1.22 -0.56
CA THR A 152 0.62 -0.39 -1.14
C THR A 152 1.65 -0.03 -0.07
N ARG A 153 1.23 0.26 1.17
CA ARG A 153 2.11 0.50 2.31
C ARG A 153 2.95 -0.74 2.66
N TYR A 154 2.35 -1.92 2.61
CA TYR A 154 3.02 -3.20 2.79
C TYR A 154 4.07 -3.43 1.70
N LEU A 155 3.70 -3.24 0.43
CA LEU A 155 4.63 -3.36 -0.69
C LEU A 155 5.75 -2.33 -0.59
N PHE A 156 5.46 -1.10 -0.20
CA PHE A 156 6.44 -0.05 0.06
C PHE A 156 7.42 -0.49 1.15
N ALA A 157 6.94 -0.99 2.30
CA ALA A 157 7.79 -1.47 3.38
C ALA A 157 8.67 -2.67 2.95
N GLN A 158 8.08 -3.63 2.24
CA GLN A 158 8.83 -4.77 1.70
C GLN A 158 9.91 -4.29 0.74
N ARG A 159 9.55 -3.41 -0.19
CA ARG A 159 10.49 -2.86 -1.16
C ARG A 159 11.54 -2.01 -0.51
N LYS A 160 11.22 -1.22 0.51
CA LYS A 160 12.17 -0.41 1.28
C LYS A 160 13.29 -1.28 1.84
N VAL A 161 12.92 -2.42 2.43
CA VAL A 161 13.89 -3.42 2.90
C VAL A 161 14.73 -3.98 1.74
N HIS A 162 14.12 -4.39 0.62
CA HIS A 162 14.90 -4.89 -0.52
C HIS A 162 15.81 -3.81 -1.11
N GLY A 163 15.31 -2.59 -1.25
CA GLY A 163 16.04 -1.42 -1.73
C GLY A 163 17.25 -1.09 -0.88
N SER A 164 17.19 -1.25 0.46
CA SER A 164 18.38 -1.10 1.29
C SER A 164 19.47 -2.15 1.03
N TYR A 165 19.10 -3.38 0.65
CA TYR A 165 20.09 -4.39 0.23
C TYR A 165 20.58 -4.12 -1.20
N ASP A 166 19.68 -3.82 -2.13
CA ASP A 166 20.01 -3.47 -3.51
C ASP A 166 20.95 -2.27 -3.57
N LEU A 167 20.84 -1.32 -2.63
CA LEU A 167 21.71 -0.13 -2.56
C LEU A 167 23.19 -0.51 -2.46
N LEU A 168 23.52 -1.61 -1.78
CA LEU A 168 24.90 -2.10 -1.73
C LEU A 168 25.40 -2.48 -3.13
N ASP A 169 24.59 -3.17 -3.92
CA ASP A 169 24.94 -3.56 -5.28
C ASP A 169 25.05 -2.32 -6.18
N VAL A 170 24.16 -1.35 -5.99
CA VAL A 170 24.23 -0.03 -6.65
C VAL A 170 25.56 0.65 -6.38
N ILE A 171 25.98 0.75 -5.12
CA ILE A 171 27.24 1.41 -4.74
C ILE A 171 28.44 0.65 -5.31
N LYS A 172 28.45 -0.69 -5.24
CA LYS A 172 29.52 -1.52 -5.81
C LYS A 172 29.66 -1.33 -7.33
N ILE A 173 28.54 -1.23 -8.04
CA ILE A 173 28.52 -1.00 -9.48
C ILE A 173 28.94 0.44 -9.79
N ALA A 174 28.36 1.42 -9.10
CA ALA A 174 28.67 2.84 -9.28
C ALA A 174 30.16 3.15 -9.05
N THR A 175 30.80 2.50 -8.08
CA THR A 175 32.24 2.61 -7.80
C THR A 175 33.12 2.25 -9.01
N LYS A 176 32.65 1.38 -9.91
CA LYS A 176 33.38 1.01 -11.13
C LYS A 176 33.32 2.10 -12.21
N PHE A 177 32.28 2.94 -12.18
CA PHE A 177 31.98 3.93 -13.20
C PHE A 177 32.31 5.37 -12.78
N THR A 178 33.00 5.59 -11.65
CA THR A 178 33.31 6.92 -11.10
C THR A 178 34.12 7.85 -12.02
N HIS A 179 34.61 7.34 -13.16
CA HIS A 179 35.31 8.12 -14.18
C HIS A 179 34.34 8.87 -15.12
N LEU A 180 33.04 8.55 -15.08
CA LEU A 180 31.98 9.19 -15.87
C LEU A 180 31.32 10.33 -15.08
N SER A 181 30.52 11.15 -15.76
CA SER A 181 29.64 12.13 -15.12
C SER A 181 28.52 11.44 -14.31
N VAL A 182 27.90 12.15 -13.35
CA VAL A 182 26.93 11.55 -12.41
C VAL A 182 25.73 10.94 -13.11
N ASP A 183 25.17 11.64 -14.10
CA ASP A 183 24.08 11.16 -14.94
C ASP A 183 24.43 9.81 -15.61
N SER A 184 25.66 9.72 -16.14
CA SER A 184 26.17 8.54 -16.81
C SER A 184 26.49 7.41 -15.83
N ILE A 185 27.01 7.71 -14.64
CA ILE A 185 27.19 6.74 -13.54
C ILE A 185 25.85 6.11 -13.19
N LEU A 186 24.83 6.93 -12.93
CA LEU A 186 23.51 6.47 -12.51
C LEU A 186 22.80 5.67 -13.61
N SER A 187 22.89 6.13 -14.86
CA SER A 187 22.32 5.44 -16.02
C SER A 187 22.97 4.07 -16.25
N LYS A 188 24.31 4.02 -16.29
CA LYS A 188 25.05 2.75 -16.43
C LYS A 188 24.78 1.81 -15.27
N THR A 189 24.78 2.34 -14.04
CA THR A 189 24.47 1.54 -12.84
C THR A 189 23.08 0.94 -12.93
N ALA A 190 22.08 1.70 -13.36
CA ALA A 190 20.72 1.19 -13.57
C ALA A 190 20.63 0.10 -14.65
N ASP A 191 21.46 0.18 -15.70
CA ASP A 191 21.48 -0.82 -16.77
C ASP A 191 22.14 -2.14 -16.33
N PHE A 192 23.17 -2.08 -15.48
CA PHE A 192 23.84 -3.26 -14.91
C PHE A 192 23.08 -3.91 -13.74
N LEU A 193 22.06 -3.25 -13.19
CA LEU A 193 21.18 -3.87 -12.19
C LEU A 193 20.24 -4.89 -12.82
N THR A 194 20.01 -5.97 -12.10
CA THR A 194 19.03 -7.01 -12.44
C THR A 194 17.64 -6.41 -12.64
N GLU A 195 16.84 -6.98 -13.53
CA GLU A 195 15.49 -6.48 -13.82
C GLU A 195 14.55 -6.51 -12.61
N GLU A 196 14.87 -7.35 -11.62
CA GLU A 196 14.09 -7.48 -10.40
C GLU A 196 14.39 -6.39 -9.37
N SER A 197 15.53 -5.69 -9.51
CA SER A 197 15.98 -4.69 -8.55
C SER A 197 14.98 -3.54 -8.42
N VAL A 198 14.67 -3.19 -7.18
CA VAL A 198 13.71 -2.13 -6.85
C VAL A 198 14.26 -0.76 -7.20
N LEU A 199 15.59 -0.59 -7.17
CA LEU A 199 16.26 0.70 -7.34
C LEU A 199 16.47 1.11 -8.80
N LYS A 200 16.22 0.22 -9.77
CA LYS A 200 16.42 0.51 -11.19
C LYS A 200 15.63 1.73 -11.68
N THR A 201 14.34 1.82 -11.35
CA THR A 201 13.50 2.97 -11.73
C THR A 201 13.90 4.25 -10.96
N PRO A 202 14.02 4.23 -9.61
CA PRO A 202 14.51 5.39 -8.86
C PRO A 202 15.86 5.94 -9.34
N LEU A 203 16.83 5.08 -9.69
CA LEU A 203 18.13 5.51 -10.20
C LEU A 203 18.05 6.15 -11.57
N ARG A 204 17.19 5.65 -12.47
CA ARG A 204 16.96 6.29 -13.77
C ARG A 204 16.32 7.66 -13.62
N LEU A 205 15.39 7.82 -12.68
CA LEU A 205 14.78 9.11 -12.37
C LEU A 205 15.80 10.08 -11.78
N LEU A 206 16.64 9.61 -10.84
CA LEU A 206 17.72 10.42 -10.28
C LEU A 206 18.73 10.83 -11.36
N GLY A 207 19.17 9.90 -12.22
CA GLY A 207 20.09 10.20 -13.32
C GLY A 207 19.49 11.19 -14.33
N ALA A 208 18.19 11.08 -14.64
CA ALA A 208 17.50 12.05 -15.47
C ALA A 208 17.40 13.44 -14.82
N ALA A 209 17.28 13.51 -13.49
CA ALA A 209 17.31 14.76 -12.74
C ALA A 209 18.71 15.40 -12.79
N PHE A 210 19.78 14.62 -12.59
CA PHE A 210 21.16 15.10 -12.76
C PHE A 210 21.45 15.59 -14.19
N ALA A 211 20.85 14.98 -15.22
CA ALA A 211 21.06 15.42 -16.60
C ALA A 211 20.27 16.69 -17.01
N ASN A 212 19.14 16.97 -16.38
CA ASN A 212 18.17 17.98 -16.88
C ASN A 212 17.73 19.02 -15.83
N TYR A 213 18.39 19.11 -14.68
CA TYR A 213 18.00 20.10 -13.66
C TYR A 213 18.23 21.52 -14.17
N SER A 214 17.21 22.38 -14.04
CA SER A 214 17.33 23.81 -14.37
C SER A 214 17.75 24.63 -13.15
N ASN A 215 17.52 24.11 -11.95
CA ASN A 215 17.83 24.74 -10.68
C ASN A 215 18.37 23.70 -9.69
N GLU A 216 19.38 24.07 -8.92
CA GLU A 216 19.95 23.24 -7.84
C GLU A 216 18.85 22.75 -6.88
N ARG A 217 17.83 23.57 -6.61
CA ARG A 217 16.72 23.19 -5.76
C ARG A 217 15.93 21.99 -6.28
N GLU A 218 15.78 21.84 -7.59
CA GLU A 218 15.08 20.70 -8.19
C GLU A 218 15.88 19.41 -8.02
N LEU A 219 17.20 19.52 -8.23
CA LEU A 219 18.14 18.41 -8.01
C LEU A 219 18.12 17.96 -6.55
N THR A 220 18.20 18.89 -5.60
CA THR A 220 18.16 18.58 -4.16
C THR A 220 16.84 17.93 -3.76
N LEU A 221 15.70 18.35 -4.32
CA LEU A 221 14.41 17.73 -4.02
C LEU A 221 14.30 16.29 -4.51
N GLU A 222 14.78 15.98 -5.71
CA GLU A 222 14.78 14.60 -6.23
C GLU A 222 15.84 13.73 -5.53
N ALA A 223 16.98 14.31 -5.15
CA ALA A 223 17.99 13.69 -4.31
C ALA A 223 17.43 13.32 -2.92
N GLU A 224 16.77 14.25 -2.24
CA GLU A 224 16.07 14.02 -0.97
C GLU A 224 14.96 12.96 -1.12
N ARG A 225 14.24 12.98 -2.24
CA ARG A 225 13.19 12.01 -2.53
C ARG A 225 13.75 10.59 -2.67
N PHE A 226 14.84 10.43 -3.41
CA PHE A 226 15.54 9.15 -3.55
C PHE A 226 16.03 8.63 -2.20
N ALA A 227 16.74 9.48 -1.44
CA ALA A 227 17.26 9.12 -0.13
C ALA A 227 16.13 8.80 0.87
N GLY A 228 15.04 9.57 0.87
CA GLY A 228 13.88 9.36 1.73
C GLY A 228 13.08 8.10 1.39
N ALA A 229 13.01 7.73 0.11
CA ALA A 229 12.34 6.51 -0.35
C ALA A 229 13.04 5.24 0.19
N ILE A 230 14.37 5.20 0.10
CA ILE A 230 15.19 4.11 0.67
C ILE A 230 15.22 4.22 2.20
N GLY A 231 15.30 5.46 2.72
CA GLY A 231 15.23 5.84 4.12
C GLY A 231 16.22 5.11 5.02
N THR A 232 17.49 5.07 4.57
CA THR A 232 18.67 4.65 5.33
C THR A 232 19.68 5.81 5.37
N THR A 233 20.57 5.83 6.36
CA THR A 233 21.64 6.83 6.43
C THR A 233 22.59 6.70 5.24
N PHE A 234 22.87 5.48 4.81
CA PHE A 234 23.66 5.19 3.62
C PHE A 234 23.10 5.78 2.33
N ALA A 235 21.77 5.85 2.18
CA ALA A 235 21.17 6.47 1.00
C ALA A 235 21.38 7.99 1.00
N VAL A 236 21.35 8.61 2.19
CA VAL A 236 21.66 10.04 2.37
C VAL A 236 23.13 10.32 2.06
N GLU A 237 24.04 9.48 2.57
CA GLU A 237 25.47 9.60 2.33
C GLU A 237 25.80 9.40 0.84
N PHE A 238 25.27 8.34 0.22
CA PHE A 238 25.40 8.10 -1.22
C PHE A 238 24.96 9.31 -2.07
N VAL A 239 23.78 9.85 -1.79
CA VAL A 239 23.26 11.01 -2.55
C VAL A 239 24.09 12.27 -2.29
N SER A 240 24.54 12.48 -1.05
CA SER A 240 25.38 13.61 -0.68
C SER A 240 26.72 13.55 -1.41
N ASP A 241 27.33 12.36 -1.51
CA ASP A 241 28.55 12.13 -2.27
C ASP A 241 28.38 12.44 -3.76
N LEU A 242 27.24 12.06 -4.35
CA LEU A 242 26.93 12.38 -5.75
C LEU A 242 26.74 13.88 -5.98
N LEU A 243 26.01 14.56 -5.09
CA LEU A 243 25.82 16.02 -5.16
C LEU A 243 27.14 16.77 -4.98
N TYR A 244 27.99 16.28 -4.08
CA TYR A 244 29.32 16.86 -3.85
C TYR A 244 30.22 16.66 -5.07
N PHE A 245 30.21 15.47 -5.68
CA PHE A 245 30.95 15.21 -6.91
C PHE A 245 30.48 16.08 -8.08
N GLU A 246 29.19 16.32 -8.21
CA GLU A 246 28.65 17.23 -9.25
C GLU A 246 29.15 18.67 -9.07
N LYS A 247 29.33 19.12 -7.83
CA LYS A 247 29.79 20.48 -7.51
C LYS A 247 31.31 20.66 -7.55
N GLU A 248 32.05 19.72 -6.98
CA GLU A 248 33.49 19.85 -6.71
C GLU A 248 34.37 18.95 -7.59
N GLY A 249 33.77 18.01 -8.34
CA GLY A 249 34.45 17.18 -9.33
C GLY A 249 35.05 15.88 -8.80
N THR A 250 35.91 15.26 -9.61
CA THR A 250 36.05 13.79 -9.72
C THR A 250 36.93 13.08 -8.70
N ARG A 251 37.65 13.80 -7.82
CA ARG A 251 38.81 13.20 -7.13
C ARG A 251 38.49 12.30 -5.94
N TYR A 252 37.31 12.43 -5.32
CA TYR A 252 37.02 11.75 -4.04
C TYR A 252 35.92 10.68 -4.09
N LEU A 253 35.03 10.71 -5.10
CA LEU A 253 33.84 9.84 -5.15
C LEU A 253 34.18 8.34 -5.09
N LYS A 254 35.24 7.89 -5.76
CA LYS A 254 35.62 6.47 -5.73
C LYS A 254 35.96 6.01 -4.31
N ASN A 255 36.69 6.83 -3.56
CA ASN A 255 37.12 6.48 -2.21
C ASN A 255 35.95 6.51 -1.23
N THR A 256 35.06 7.50 -1.34
CA THR A 256 33.88 7.58 -0.47
C THR A 256 32.92 6.42 -0.73
N LEU A 257 32.63 6.08 -2.00
CA LEU A 257 31.80 4.92 -2.34
C LEU A 257 32.43 3.59 -1.90
N MET A 258 33.76 3.44 -1.96
CA MET A 258 34.43 2.24 -1.44
C MET A 258 34.30 2.12 0.09
N MET A 259 34.44 3.23 0.82
CA MET A 259 34.24 3.25 2.27
C MET A 259 32.78 2.95 2.64
N LEU A 260 31.84 3.56 1.92
CA LEU A 260 30.41 3.34 2.07
C LEU A 260 30.04 1.86 1.83
N SER A 261 30.58 1.26 0.76
CA SER A 261 30.37 -0.17 0.45
C SER A 261 30.84 -1.07 1.60
N ARG A 262 32.01 -0.81 2.19
CA ARG A 262 32.54 -1.60 3.32
C ARG A 262 31.68 -1.45 4.57
N SER A 263 31.26 -0.23 4.89
CA SER A 263 30.39 0.06 6.04
C SER A 263 29.04 -0.68 5.91
N MET A 264 28.45 -0.64 4.72
CA MET A 264 27.20 -1.37 4.42
C MET A 264 27.34 -2.89 4.51
N GLU A 265 28.47 -3.46 4.07
CA GLU A 265 28.74 -4.90 4.20
C GLU A 265 28.80 -5.32 5.67
N GLN A 266 29.54 -4.57 6.49
CA GLN A 266 29.66 -4.84 7.93
C GLN A 266 28.31 -4.76 8.66
N GLN A 267 27.49 -3.75 8.36
CA GLN A 267 26.16 -3.64 8.95
C GLN A 267 25.20 -4.75 8.46
N ARG A 268 25.29 -5.14 7.19
CA ARG A 268 24.47 -6.23 6.62
C ARG A 268 24.69 -7.54 7.38
N GLU A 269 25.94 -7.90 7.67
CA GLU A 269 26.26 -9.12 8.42
C GLU A 269 25.63 -9.10 9.82
N THR A 270 25.77 -7.97 10.52
CA THR A 270 25.18 -7.75 11.85
C THR A 270 23.65 -7.85 11.84
N ILE A 271 22.99 -7.38 10.78
CA ILE A 271 21.53 -7.44 10.69
C ILE A 271 21.03 -8.83 10.34
N LEU A 272 21.77 -9.58 9.51
CA LEU A 272 21.40 -10.96 9.17
C LEU A 272 21.41 -11.87 10.41
N THR A 273 22.35 -11.66 11.34
CA THR A 273 22.39 -12.41 12.60
C THR A 273 21.23 -12.05 13.53
N VAL A 274 20.88 -10.76 13.66
CA VAL A 274 19.75 -10.29 14.50
C VAL A 274 18.38 -10.70 13.92
N LYS A 275 18.23 -10.72 12.59
CA LYS A 275 16.98 -11.06 11.91
C LYS A 275 16.53 -12.50 12.14
N ALA A 276 17.47 -13.41 12.40
CA ALA A 276 17.16 -14.81 12.70
C ALA A 276 16.37 -14.98 14.00
N GLY A 277 16.49 -14.05 14.97
CA GLY A 277 15.84 -14.16 16.28
C GLY A 277 14.43 -13.54 16.41
N SER A 278 14.05 -12.60 15.55
CA SER A 278 12.83 -11.77 15.74
C SER A 278 11.63 -12.15 14.87
N ARG A 279 11.84 -12.91 13.79
CA ARG A 279 10.79 -13.23 12.80
C ARG A 279 9.70 -14.16 13.35
N ASP A 280 10.05 -15.03 14.28
CA ASP A 280 9.15 -16.08 14.75
C ASP A 280 8.05 -15.53 15.67
N ALA A 281 8.39 -14.63 16.59
CA ALA A 281 7.43 -14.04 17.53
C ALA A 281 6.29 -13.26 16.85
N ILE A 282 6.59 -12.57 15.75
CA ILE A 282 5.62 -11.72 15.04
C ILE A 282 4.68 -12.56 14.17
N SER A 283 5.20 -13.61 13.53
CA SER A 283 4.39 -14.54 12.75
C SER A 283 3.43 -15.35 13.64
N LEU A 284 3.89 -15.77 14.82
CA LEU A 284 3.09 -16.54 15.78
C LEU A 284 1.86 -15.75 16.25
N GLY A 285 2.01 -14.44 16.52
CA GLY A 285 0.90 -13.59 16.97
C GLY A 285 -0.19 -13.38 15.92
N LEU A 286 0.17 -13.28 14.63
CA LEU A 286 -0.80 -13.03 13.55
C LEU A 286 -1.57 -14.32 13.20
N TYR A 287 -0.87 -15.45 13.06
CA TYR A 287 -1.52 -16.73 12.77
C TYR A 287 -2.33 -17.25 13.96
N GLY A 288 -1.85 -17.04 15.19
CA GLY A 288 -2.58 -17.40 16.41
C GLY A 288 -3.95 -16.73 16.50
N ASN A 289 -4.00 -15.40 16.28
CA ASN A 289 -5.26 -14.64 16.32
C ASN A 289 -6.24 -15.08 15.21
N LEU A 290 -5.73 -15.39 14.01
CA LEU A 290 -6.58 -15.87 12.91
C LEU A 290 -7.19 -17.24 13.23
N VAL A 291 -6.40 -18.16 13.76
CA VAL A 291 -6.85 -19.51 14.12
C VAL A 291 -7.88 -19.46 15.25
N VAL A 292 -7.64 -18.66 16.30
CA VAL A 292 -8.57 -18.48 17.42
C VAL A 292 -9.90 -17.89 16.95
N LEU A 293 -9.86 -16.93 16.02
CA LEU A 293 -11.07 -16.35 15.44
C LEU A 293 -11.89 -17.39 14.67
N VAL A 294 -11.26 -18.10 13.73
CA VAL A 294 -11.95 -19.10 12.90
C VAL A 294 -12.52 -20.23 13.76
N SER A 295 -11.77 -20.68 14.76
CA SER A 295 -12.21 -21.69 15.71
C SER A 295 -13.40 -21.21 16.54
N SER A 296 -13.35 -19.98 17.08
CA SER A 296 -14.44 -19.38 17.85
C SER A 296 -15.71 -19.24 17.01
N VAL A 297 -15.61 -18.66 15.81
CA VAL A 297 -16.76 -18.48 14.90
C VAL A 297 -17.34 -19.83 14.49
N GLY A 298 -16.50 -20.81 14.15
CA GLY A 298 -16.94 -22.15 13.80
C GLY A 298 -17.68 -22.84 14.95
N THR A 299 -17.18 -22.68 16.18
CA THR A 299 -17.82 -23.23 17.38
C THR A 299 -19.18 -22.58 17.64
N PHE A 300 -19.31 -21.26 17.49
CA PHE A 300 -20.59 -20.56 17.63
C PHE A 300 -21.61 -20.96 16.55
N ILE A 301 -21.18 -21.12 15.30
CA ILE A 301 -22.03 -21.60 14.20
C ILE A 301 -22.55 -23.02 14.52
N TYR A 302 -21.66 -23.89 15.03
CA TYR A 302 -22.01 -25.25 15.41
C TYR A 302 -23.02 -25.28 16.58
N MET A 303 -22.80 -24.47 17.62
CA MET A 303 -23.68 -24.45 18.81
C MET A 303 -25.05 -23.83 18.54
N LEU A 304 -25.14 -22.76 17.74
CA LEU A 304 -26.39 -22.02 17.54
C LEU A 304 -27.23 -22.53 16.37
N LYS A 305 -26.70 -23.44 15.55
CA LYS A 305 -27.13 -23.73 14.17
C LYS A 305 -26.87 -22.54 13.23
N PRO A 306 -26.45 -22.78 11.97
CA PRO A 306 -26.08 -21.71 11.03
C PRO A 306 -27.16 -20.65 10.85
N ASP A 307 -28.42 -21.05 10.67
CA ASP A 307 -29.52 -20.12 10.35
C ASP A 307 -29.81 -19.13 11.49
N VAL A 308 -29.77 -19.60 12.74
CA VAL A 308 -29.96 -18.76 13.93
C VAL A 308 -28.75 -17.84 14.13
N TYR A 309 -27.54 -18.35 13.90
CA TYR A 309 -26.33 -17.54 13.95
C TYR A 309 -26.38 -16.39 12.94
N PHE A 310 -26.74 -16.66 11.68
CA PHE A 310 -26.87 -15.62 10.65
C PHE A 310 -27.98 -14.62 11.00
N LYS A 311 -29.10 -15.08 11.55
CA LYS A 311 -30.19 -14.20 12.01
C LYS A 311 -29.72 -13.27 13.13
N LEU A 312 -29.11 -13.82 14.18
CA LEU A 312 -28.61 -13.05 15.31
C LEU A 312 -27.52 -12.06 14.87
N GLN A 313 -26.61 -12.46 14.00
CA GLN A 313 -25.47 -11.64 13.59
C GLN A 313 -25.83 -10.52 12.61
N PHE A 314 -26.73 -10.76 11.66
CA PHE A 314 -27.00 -9.82 10.57
C PHE A 314 -28.35 -9.08 10.67
N GLN A 315 -29.32 -9.60 11.43
CA GLN A 315 -30.64 -8.96 11.57
C GLN A 315 -30.78 -8.15 12.86
N THR A 316 -29.96 -8.41 13.89
CA THR A 316 -30.00 -7.62 15.13
C THR A 316 -28.98 -6.47 15.10
N THR A 317 -29.35 -5.33 15.66
CA THR A 317 -28.43 -4.17 15.80
C THR A 317 -27.22 -4.53 16.66
N VAL A 318 -27.41 -5.33 17.70
CA VAL A 318 -26.37 -5.81 18.61
C VAL A 318 -25.40 -6.76 17.89
N GLY A 319 -25.91 -7.68 17.06
CA GLY A 319 -25.07 -8.58 16.25
C GLY A 319 -24.22 -7.81 15.23
N LEU A 320 -24.81 -6.83 14.56
CA LEU A 320 -24.08 -5.97 13.63
C LEU A 320 -23.01 -5.12 14.32
N THR A 321 -23.31 -4.53 15.49
CA THR A 321 -22.31 -3.77 16.24
C THR A 321 -21.18 -4.66 16.75
N PHE A 322 -21.51 -5.85 17.25
CA PHE A 322 -20.52 -6.84 17.67
C PHE A 322 -19.63 -7.28 16.50
N LEU A 323 -20.21 -7.52 15.33
CA LEU A 323 -19.45 -7.82 14.10
C LEU A 323 -18.50 -6.67 13.72
N MET A 324 -18.97 -5.42 13.78
CA MET A 324 -18.14 -4.25 13.51
C MET A 324 -16.96 -4.14 14.47
N ILE A 325 -17.16 -4.45 15.76
CA ILE A 325 -16.10 -4.46 16.77
C ILE A 325 -15.07 -5.55 16.45
N ILE A 326 -15.50 -6.78 16.14
CA ILE A 326 -14.60 -7.89 15.80
C ILE A 326 -13.77 -7.55 14.56
N ILE A 327 -14.42 -7.09 13.48
CA ILE A 327 -13.73 -6.73 12.24
C ILE A 327 -12.74 -5.58 12.50
N SER A 328 -13.12 -4.56 13.28
CA SER A 328 -12.24 -3.46 13.65
C SER A 328 -11.02 -3.96 14.43
N GLY A 329 -11.24 -4.82 15.42
CA GLY A 329 -10.17 -5.39 16.26
C GLY A 329 -9.19 -6.21 15.44
N LEU A 330 -9.67 -7.08 14.54
CA LEU A 330 -8.84 -7.84 13.61
C LEU A 330 -8.06 -6.92 12.67
N PHE A 331 -8.72 -5.90 12.13
CA PHE A 331 -8.10 -4.94 11.22
C PHE A 331 -6.98 -4.15 11.92
N ILE A 332 -7.22 -3.66 13.14
CA ILE A 332 -6.21 -2.97 13.96
C ILE A 332 -5.06 -3.91 14.33
N SER A 333 -5.37 -5.14 14.77
CA SER A 333 -4.36 -6.16 15.11
C SER A 333 -3.47 -6.47 13.89
N PHE A 334 -4.07 -6.67 12.72
CA PHE A 334 -3.36 -6.86 11.46
C PHE A 334 -2.49 -5.65 11.12
N MET A 335 -3.00 -4.43 11.36
CA MET A 335 -2.24 -3.20 11.14
C MET A 335 -1.01 -3.08 12.01
N ILE A 336 -1.17 -3.29 13.31
CA ILE A 336 -0.06 -3.24 14.28
C ILE A 336 0.97 -4.32 13.95
N SER A 337 0.53 -5.55 13.69
CA SER A 337 1.43 -6.65 13.33
C SER A 337 2.19 -6.35 12.03
N THR A 338 1.53 -5.77 11.02
CA THR A 338 2.17 -5.37 9.77
C THR A 338 3.25 -4.29 9.98
N ILE A 339 3.01 -3.34 10.88
CA ILE A 339 3.99 -2.29 11.22
C ILE A 339 5.19 -2.89 11.96
N LEU A 340 4.97 -3.85 12.86
CA LEU A 340 6.01 -4.46 13.68
C LEU A 340 6.83 -5.52 12.93
N ALA A 341 6.25 -6.20 11.93
CA ALA A 341 6.81 -7.40 11.29
C ALA A 341 8.18 -7.25 10.59
N ARG A 342 8.72 -6.04 10.39
CA ARG A 342 10.02 -5.87 9.72
C ARG A 342 10.85 -4.73 10.32
N PRO A 343 11.92 -5.03 11.08
CA PRO A 343 12.91 -4.02 11.41
C PRO A 343 13.59 -3.53 10.12
N LYS A 344 13.87 -2.22 10.07
CA LYS A 344 14.63 -1.60 8.98
C LYS A 344 16.11 -2.02 9.09
N LEU A 345 16.84 -1.88 7.98
CA LEU A 345 18.27 -2.17 7.90
C LEU A 345 19.16 -1.08 8.53
N ASP A 346 18.56 -0.16 9.29
CA ASP A 346 19.27 0.91 9.96
C ASP A 346 18.38 1.48 11.07
N TYR A 347 18.98 1.78 12.22
CA TYR A 347 18.33 2.53 13.30
C TYR A 347 18.45 4.02 12.97
N HIS A 348 17.37 4.78 13.14
CA HIS A 348 17.45 6.25 13.17
C HIS A 348 18.14 6.71 14.44
#